data_AF-A0AAV2DBR4-F1
#
_entry.id   AF-A0AAV2DBR4-F1
#
_cell.length_a   1.000
_cell.length_b   1.000
_cell.length_c   1.000
_cell.angle_alpha   90.00
_cell.angle_beta   90.00
_cell.angle_gamma   90.00
#
_symmetry.space_group_name_H-M   'P 1'
#
loop_
_entity.id
_entity.type
_entity.pdbx_description
1 polymer ?
#
loop_
_entity_poly.entity_id
_entity_poly.type
_entity_poly.pdbx_seq_one_letter_code
_entity_poly.pdbx_strand_id
1 'polypeptide(L)'
;MKSFMQGNDIWEPVNGRVVDPLPANASLNQQTRYAEEVAKTHRALTCIHAAVTEEVFTRIMTCTTAKEAWDKLQEEYQGSDRGKQMQVLNLRREFESLRMKASESIKDYLDRIMKNVNQLTLLGETFDDSRVVEKILVTVPEKFEAKISTLEDTQDLSTLSITQLINSLQATELRSSIINDDNSEEALVVRQQKAKGQTSGVKKTPRKKKKGKEEQTEKPTEKKVYPPCPICKKTNHTENYYWYRPNVHCRSCKRLGHVEKVCKNKSIREQVAVAEANEQNKQEGMFMVTCFTATSSSED
;
A
#
# COMPACT_ATOMS: atom_id res chain seq x y z
N MET A 1 20.46 -8.30 -7.48
CA MET A 1 21.65 -8.43 -8.35
C MET A 1 22.94 -8.09 -7.63
N LYS A 2 23.16 -6.85 -7.15
CA LYS A 2 24.39 -6.43 -6.45
C LYS A 2 24.83 -7.38 -5.32
N SER A 3 23.95 -7.66 -4.35
CA SER A 3 24.29 -8.55 -3.22
C SER A 3 24.66 -9.97 -3.64
N PHE A 4 24.01 -10.50 -4.69
CA PHE A 4 24.34 -11.81 -5.24
C PHE A 4 25.74 -11.82 -5.86
N MET A 5 26.07 -10.79 -6.65
CA MET A 5 27.39 -10.65 -7.27
C MET A 5 28.50 -10.39 -6.25
N GLN A 6 28.22 -9.67 -5.17
CA GLN A 6 29.14 -9.50 -4.05
C GLN A 6 29.39 -10.83 -3.34
N GLY A 7 28.35 -11.63 -3.10
CA GLY A 7 28.48 -12.97 -2.52
C GLY A 7 29.27 -13.97 -3.37
N ASN A 8 29.36 -13.73 -4.68
CA ASN A 8 30.11 -14.55 -5.64
C ASN A 8 31.48 -13.93 -6.04
N ASP A 9 31.88 -12.83 -5.41
CA ASP A 9 33.15 -12.12 -5.69
C ASP A 9 33.33 -11.71 -7.16
N ILE A 10 32.25 -11.24 -7.80
CA ILE A 10 32.22 -10.80 -9.20
C ILE A 10 31.68 -9.38 -9.36
N TRP A 11 31.48 -8.64 -8.27
CA TRP A 11 30.97 -7.25 -8.31
C TRP A 11 32.01 -6.23 -8.81
N GLU A 12 33.28 -6.39 -8.45
CA GLU A 12 34.33 -5.43 -8.80
C GLU A 12 34.48 -5.20 -10.32
N PRO A 13 34.47 -6.24 -11.19
CA PRO A 13 34.43 -6.06 -12.64
C PRO A 13 33.21 -5.27 -13.14
N VAL A 14 32.05 -5.44 -12.52
CA VAL A 14 30.81 -4.71 -12.86
C VAL A 14 30.90 -3.24 -12.44
N ASN A 15 31.67 -2.95 -11.39
CA ASN A 15 31.93 -1.58 -10.93
C ASN A 15 33.03 -0.86 -11.74
N GLY A 16 33.58 -1.50 -12.78
CA GLY A 16 34.57 -0.91 -13.68
C GLY A 16 36.02 -1.14 -13.27
N ARG A 17 36.29 -2.08 -12.35
CA ARG A 17 37.67 -2.46 -12.03
C ARG A 17 38.31 -3.16 -13.23
N VAL A 18 39.43 -2.60 -13.69
CA VAL A 18 40.27 -3.19 -14.74
C VAL A 18 41.36 -4.02 -14.07
N VAL A 19 41.65 -5.20 -14.63
CA VAL A 19 42.75 -6.05 -14.17
C VAL A 19 44.06 -5.50 -14.74
N ASP A 20 44.98 -5.11 -13.87
CA ASP A 20 46.28 -4.60 -14.30
C ASP A 20 47.11 -5.67 -15.03
N PRO A 21 47.86 -5.31 -16.08
CA PRO A 21 48.71 -6.25 -16.79
C PRO A 21 49.83 -6.79 -15.91
N LEU A 22 50.16 -8.08 -16.10
CA LEU A 22 51.26 -8.74 -15.39
C LEU A 22 52.62 -8.09 -15.71
N PRO A 23 53.49 -7.86 -14.70
CA PRO A 23 54.87 -7.45 -14.94
C PRO A 23 55.71 -8.57 -15.58
N ALA A 24 56.73 -8.22 -16.35
CA ALA A 24 57.54 -9.19 -17.11
C ALA A 24 58.26 -10.26 -16.26
N ASN A 25 58.50 -9.98 -14.97
CA ASN A 25 59.12 -10.88 -14.01
C ASN A 25 58.12 -11.47 -12.99
N ALA A 26 56.84 -11.60 -13.37
CA ALA A 26 55.80 -12.09 -12.48
C ALA A 26 56.07 -13.52 -11.97
N SER A 27 56.03 -13.67 -10.65
CA SER A 27 56.06 -14.98 -9.97
C SER A 27 54.85 -15.85 -10.33
N LEU A 28 54.98 -17.16 -10.13
CA LEU A 28 53.88 -18.11 -10.33
C LEU A 28 52.61 -17.70 -9.58
N ASN A 29 52.75 -17.29 -8.31
CA ASN A 29 51.61 -16.83 -7.50
C ASN A 29 50.94 -15.56 -8.07
N GLN A 30 51.70 -14.66 -8.69
CA GLN A 30 51.13 -13.47 -9.35
C GLN A 30 50.38 -13.86 -10.63
N GLN A 31 50.91 -14.81 -11.40
CA GLN A 31 50.24 -15.33 -12.61
C GLN A 31 48.92 -16.02 -12.26
N THR A 32 48.89 -16.85 -11.21
CA THR A 32 47.66 -17.50 -10.74
C THR A 32 46.61 -16.48 -10.33
N ARG A 33 46.97 -15.47 -9.53
CA ARG A 33 46.05 -14.41 -9.11
C ARG A 33 45.52 -13.61 -10.29
N TYR A 34 46.37 -13.26 -11.24
CA TYR A 34 45.93 -12.56 -12.46
C TYR A 34 44.91 -13.39 -13.24
N ALA A 35 45.17 -14.69 -13.43
CA ALA A 35 44.24 -15.59 -14.11
C ALA A 35 42.89 -15.69 -13.37
N GLU A 36 42.90 -15.73 -12.04
CA GLU A 36 41.67 -15.71 -11.22
C GLU A 36 40.88 -14.41 -11.41
N GLU A 37 41.55 -13.25 -11.39
CA GLU A 37 40.92 -11.94 -11.58
C GLU A 37 40.34 -11.79 -12.99
N VAL A 38 41.05 -12.24 -14.02
CA VAL A 38 40.52 -12.31 -15.39
C VAL A 38 39.35 -13.29 -15.48
N ALA A 39 39.38 -14.42 -14.78
CA ALA A 39 38.24 -15.33 -14.75
C ALA A 39 37.00 -14.69 -14.07
N LYS A 40 37.19 -13.82 -13.07
CA LYS A 40 36.08 -13.07 -12.45
C LYS A 40 35.41 -12.11 -13.43
N THR A 41 36.16 -11.45 -14.31
CA THR A 41 35.57 -10.51 -15.30
C THR A 41 34.63 -11.22 -16.28
N HIS A 42 35.04 -12.37 -16.79
CA HIS A 42 34.22 -13.18 -17.70
C HIS A 42 33.00 -13.76 -16.98
N ARG A 43 33.18 -14.30 -15.77
CA ARG A 43 32.07 -14.80 -14.94
C ARG A 43 31.05 -13.71 -14.63
N ALA A 44 31.49 -12.49 -14.36
CA ALA A 44 30.60 -11.35 -14.14
C ALA A 44 29.71 -11.08 -15.36
N LEU A 45 30.29 -11.06 -16.56
CA LEU A 45 29.55 -10.85 -17.82
C LEU A 45 28.56 -11.99 -18.08
N THR A 46 29.00 -13.25 -17.95
CA THR A 46 28.11 -14.41 -18.10
C THR A 46 26.97 -14.39 -17.09
N CYS A 47 27.23 -13.99 -15.85
CA CYS A 47 26.18 -13.85 -14.83
C CYS A 47 25.13 -12.80 -15.21
N ILE A 48 25.53 -11.67 -15.82
CA ILE A 48 24.59 -10.67 -16.34
C ILE A 48 23.75 -11.26 -17.47
N HIS A 49 24.40 -11.90 -18.46
CA HIS A 49 23.71 -12.51 -19.60
C HIS A 49 22.70 -13.58 -19.19
N ALA A 50 23.03 -14.42 -18.20
CA ALA A 50 22.15 -15.48 -17.72
C ALA A 50 20.96 -14.98 -16.87
N ALA A 51 21.05 -13.78 -16.31
CA ALA A 51 20.04 -13.24 -15.41
C ALA A 51 18.95 -12.42 -16.12
N VAL A 52 19.13 -12.12 -17.41
CA VAL A 52 18.19 -11.33 -18.20
C VAL A 52 17.36 -12.23 -19.13
N THR A 53 16.21 -11.73 -19.58
CA THR A 53 15.40 -12.44 -20.58
C THR A 53 16.08 -12.40 -21.95
N GLU A 54 15.68 -13.29 -22.87
CA GLU A 54 16.23 -13.33 -24.24
C GLU A 54 16.11 -11.99 -24.96
N GLU A 55 14.96 -11.31 -24.82
CA GLU A 55 14.75 -9.97 -25.40
C GLU A 55 15.80 -8.96 -24.92
N VAL A 56 16.10 -8.95 -23.62
CA VAL A 56 17.08 -8.04 -23.02
C VAL A 56 18.51 -8.47 -23.36
N PHE A 57 18.76 -9.78 -23.41
CA PHE A 57 20.05 -10.33 -23.81
C PHE A 57 20.45 -9.83 -25.21
N THR A 58 19.54 -9.82 -26.19
CA THR A 58 19.85 -9.34 -27.55
C THR A 58 20.35 -7.88 -27.58
N ARG A 59 19.98 -7.07 -26.59
CA ARG A 59 20.42 -5.66 -26.48
C ARG A 59 21.83 -5.53 -25.92
N ILE A 60 22.26 -6.47 -25.08
CA ILE A 60 23.54 -6.44 -24.39
C ILE A 60 24.56 -7.45 -24.91
N MET A 61 24.17 -8.38 -25.78
CA MET A 61 25.04 -9.47 -26.27
C MET A 61 26.32 -9.00 -26.99
N THR A 62 26.34 -7.77 -27.49
CA THR A 62 27.51 -7.15 -28.13
C THR A 62 28.49 -6.54 -27.14
N CYS A 63 28.13 -6.44 -25.86
CA CYS A 63 29.00 -5.90 -24.83
C CYS A 63 30.17 -6.84 -24.56
N THR A 64 31.36 -6.27 -24.48
CA THR A 64 32.60 -7.04 -24.28
C THR A 64 32.99 -7.16 -22.81
N THR A 65 32.46 -6.27 -21.97
CA THR A 65 32.76 -6.23 -20.54
C THR A 65 31.48 -6.25 -19.71
N ALA A 66 31.58 -6.79 -18.50
CA ALA A 66 30.48 -6.77 -17.54
C ALA A 66 30.03 -5.33 -17.21
N LYS A 67 30.98 -4.39 -17.18
CA LYS A 67 30.73 -2.97 -16.97
C LYS A 67 29.88 -2.36 -18.09
N GLU A 68 30.25 -2.60 -19.35
CA GLU A 68 29.50 -2.09 -20.51
C GLU A 68 28.07 -2.65 -20.55
N ALA A 69 27.91 -3.96 -20.32
CA ALA A 69 26.59 -4.60 -20.26
C ALA A 69 25.74 -4.00 -19.13
N TRP A 70 26.33 -3.81 -17.95
CA TRP A 70 25.65 -3.20 -16.82
C TRP A 70 25.25 -1.75 -17.08
N ASP A 71 26.14 -0.94 -17.66
CA ASP A 71 25.87 0.46 -17.96
C ASP A 71 24.75 0.62 -19.00
N LYS A 72 24.70 -0.23 -20.03
CA LYS A 72 23.58 -0.25 -20.99
C LYS A 72 22.25 -0.60 -20.32
N LEU A 73 22.24 -1.62 -19.44
CA LEU A 73 21.05 -1.95 -18.65
C LEU A 73 20.65 -0.79 -17.72
N GLN A 74 21.60 -0.10 -17.10
CA GLN A 74 21.30 1.06 -16.27
C GLN A 74 20.69 2.20 -17.09
N GLU A 75 21.23 2.49 -18.27
CA GLU A 75 20.70 3.54 -19.15
C GLU A 75 19.27 3.22 -19.62
N GLU A 76 19.03 1.99 -20.04
CA GLU A 76 17.74 1.55 -20.56
C GLU A 76 16.63 1.52 -19.49
N TYR A 77 16.93 0.99 -18.31
CA TYR A 77 15.91 0.74 -17.28
C TYR A 77 15.81 1.84 -16.21
N GLN A 78 16.91 2.53 -15.93
CA GLN A 78 16.89 3.64 -14.97
C GLN A 78 16.72 5.01 -15.67
N GLY A 79 16.83 5.05 -17.00
CA GLY A 79 16.74 6.27 -17.80
C GLY A 79 17.94 7.21 -17.63
N SER A 80 17.86 8.38 -18.27
CA SER A 80 18.89 9.43 -18.15
C SER A 80 19.05 9.93 -16.71
N ASP A 81 20.25 10.40 -16.35
CA ASP A 81 20.53 10.98 -15.03
C ASP A 81 19.59 12.15 -14.70
N ARG A 82 19.23 12.97 -15.71
CA ARG A 82 18.25 14.04 -15.56
C ARG A 82 16.86 13.50 -15.18
N GLY A 83 16.46 12.38 -15.77
CA GLY A 83 15.22 11.67 -15.44
C GLY A 83 15.22 11.17 -13.99
N LYS A 84 16.31 10.53 -13.57
CA LYS A 84 16.49 10.05 -12.18
C LYS A 84 16.43 11.21 -11.18
N GLN A 85 17.15 12.30 -11.44
CA GLN A 85 17.13 13.48 -10.58
C GLN A 85 15.73 14.08 -10.46
N MET A 86 14.97 14.14 -11.55
CA MET A 86 13.58 14.61 -11.53
C MET A 86 12.68 13.67 -10.72
N GLN A 87 12.85 12.35 -10.85
CA GLN A 87 12.13 11.36 -10.04
C GLN A 87 12.42 11.53 -8.54
N VAL A 88 13.69 11.69 -8.16
CA VAL A 88 14.10 11.97 -6.78
C VAL A 88 13.43 13.24 -6.25
N LEU A 89 13.44 14.33 -7.02
CA LEU A 89 12.78 15.58 -6.63
C LEU A 89 11.27 15.41 -6.42
N ASN A 90 10.61 14.65 -7.29
CA ASN A 90 9.18 14.37 -7.16
C ASN A 90 8.87 13.50 -5.95
N LEU A 91 9.66 12.46 -5.69
CA LEU A 91 9.50 11.58 -4.53
C LEU A 91 9.74 12.33 -3.22
N ARG A 92 10.76 13.20 -3.16
CA ARG A 92 10.98 14.09 -2.00
C ARG A 92 9.78 14.99 -1.76
N ARG A 93 9.23 15.62 -2.82
CA ARG A 93 8.02 16.43 -2.70
C ARG A 93 6.83 15.61 -2.20
N GLU A 94 6.66 14.41 -2.73
CA GLU A 94 5.61 13.50 -2.28
C GLU A 94 5.79 13.17 -0.80
N PHE A 95 6.99 12.78 -0.37
CA PHE A 95 7.32 12.56 1.04
C PHE A 95 6.94 13.76 1.91
N GLU A 96 7.37 14.96 1.55
CA GLU A 96 7.04 16.17 2.32
C GLU A 96 5.54 16.44 2.37
N SER A 97 4.80 16.13 1.31
CA SER A 97 3.35 16.28 1.27
C SER A 97 2.57 15.14 1.96
N LEU A 98 3.21 13.99 2.25
CA LEU A 98 2.54 12.86 2.87
C LEU A 98 1.99 13.25 4.24
N ARG A 99 0.71 12.97 4.43
CA ARG A 99 0.00 13.10 5.70
C ARG A 99 -0.96 11.93 5.87
N MET A 100 -1.17 11.52 7.10
CA MET A 100 -2.12 10.45 7.42
C MET A 100 -3.55 10.97 7.28
N LYS A 101 -4.41 10.20 6.62
CA LYS A 101 -5.84 10.54 6.51
C LYS A 101 -6.59 10.14 7.78
N ALA A 102 -7.69 10.81 8.10
CA ALA A 102 -8.47 10.52 9.31
C ALA A 102 -8.97 9.06 9.40
N SER A 103 -9.35 8.49 8.25
CA SER A 103 -9.88 7.13 8.10
C SER A 103 -8.81 6.07 7.79
N GLU A 104 -7.56 6.47 7.65
CA GLU A 104 -6.45 5.57 7.36
C GLU A 104 -5.94 4.94 8.65
N SER A 105 -5.47 3.69 8.59
CA SER A 105 -4.83 3.03 9.72
C SER A 105 -3.37 3.43 9.85
N ILE A 106 -2.78 3.30 11.04
CA ILE A 106 -1.34 3.57 11.23
C ILE A 106 -0.48 2.69 10.32
N LYS A 107 -0.90 1.43 10.10
CA LYS A 107 -0.19 0.49 9.23
C LYS A 107 -0.20 0.96 7.77
N ASP A 108 -1.37 1.30 7.23
CA ASP A 108 -1.48 1.75 5.83
C ASP A 108 -0.68 3.04 5.59
N TYR A 109 -0.65 3.93 6.58
CA TYR A 109 0.13 5.15 6.51
C TYR A 109 1.64 4.87 6.50
N LEU A 110 2.12 3.99 7.39
CA LEU A 110 3.51 3.55 7.40
C LEU A 110 3.90 2.89 6.07
N ASP A 111 3.07 2.00 5.54
CA ASP A 111 3.33 1.31 4.27
C ASP A 111 3.52 2.32 3.11
N ARG A 112 2.75 3.42 3.10
CA ARG A 112 2.93 4.51 2.13
C ARG A 112 4.23 5.27 2.32
N ILE A 113 4.60 5.59 3.56
CA ILE A 113 5.87 6.25 3.85
C ILE A 113 7.02 5.35 3.40
N MET A 114 7.03 4.08 3.82
CA MET A 114 8.09 3.13 3.50
C MET A 114 8.17 2.87 2.00
N LYS A 115 7.04 2.82 1.29
CA LYS A 115 7.03 2.74 -0.18
C LYS A 115 7.80 3.91 -0.80
N ASN A 116 7.54 5.14 -0.38
CA ASN A 116 8.20 6.33 -0.90
C ASN A 116 9.71 6.33 -0.54
N VAL A 117 10.05 6.04 0.73
CA VAL A 117 11.44 5.94 1.19
C VAL A 117 12.21 4.87 0.41
N ASN A 118 11.64 3.69 0.22
CA ASN A 118 12.27 2.61 -0.55
C ASN A 118 12.51 3.02 -2.00
N GLN A 119 11.60 3.78 -2.61
CA GLN A 119 11.81 4.30 -3.98
C GLN A 119 12.97 5.30 -4.04
N LEU A 120 13.10 6.19 -3.05
CA LEU A 120 14.25 7.09 -2.93
C LEU A 120 15.55 6.30 -2.77
N THR A 121 15.57 5.30 -1.89
CA THR A 121 16.74 4.44 -1.66
C THR A 121 17.14 3.66 -2.91
N LEU A 122 16.17 3.16 -3.69
CA LEU A 122 16.44 2.49 -4.97
C LEU A 122 17.08 3.43 -6.01
N LEU A 123 16.82 4.73 -5.94
CA LEU A 123 17.44 5.75 -6.79
C LEU A 123 18.80 6.25 -6.25
N GLY A 124 19.31 5.64 -5.16
CA GLY A 124 20.62 5.93 -4.59
C GLY A 124 20.63 7.02 -3.53
N GLU A 125 19.46 7.49 -3.07
CA GLU A 125 19.38 8.42 -1.95
C GLU A 125 19.51 7.70 -0.61
N THR A 126 20.33 8.23 0.29
CA THR A 126 20.35 7.77 1.68
C THR A 126 19.23 8.46 2.44
N PHE A 127 18.35 7.67 3.07
CA PHE A 127 17.23 8.19 3.86
C PHE A 127 17.36 7.72 5.30
N ASP A 128 17.32 8.64 6.25
CA ASP A 128 17.52 8.32 7.67
C ASP A 128 16.19 7.96 8.35
N ASP A 129 16.25 6.97 9.23
CA ASP A 129 15.07 6.49 9.96
C ASP A 129 14.51 7.58 10.89
N SER A 130 15.36 8.46 11.43
CA SER A 130 14.93 9.60 12.26
C SER A 130 13.94 10.50 11.52
N ARG A 131 14.15 10.74 10.22
CA ARG A 131 13.27 11.57 9.40
C ARG A 131 11.91 10.90 9.16
N VAL A 132 11.86 9.58 9.15
CA VAL A 132 10.59 8.83 9.11
C VAL A 132 9.84 8.97 10.44
N VAL A 133 10.55 8.88 11.57
CA VAL A 133 9.99 9.07 12.91
C VAL A 133 9.41 10.48 13.06
N GLU A 134 10.19 11.51 12.76
CA GLU A 134 9.75 12.92 12.77
C GLU A 134 8.53 13.12 11.87
N LYS A 135 8.55 12.54 10.67
CA LYS A 135 7.44 12.63 9.72
C LYS A 135 6.16 12.08 10.33
N ILE A 136 6.20 10.91 10.95
CA ILE A 136 5.04 10.29 11.58
C ILE A 136 4.53 11.17 12.72
N LEU A 137 5.41 11.59 13.63
CA LEU A 137 5.03 12.42 14.79
C LEU A 137 4.29 13.71 14.37
N VAL A 138 4.74 14.37 13.30
CA VAL A 138 4.20 15.68 12.87
C VAL A 138 2.92 15.55 12.03
N THR A 139 2.64 14.38 11.44
CA THR A 139 1.59 14.26 10.40
C THR A 139 0.50 13.25 10.68
N VAL A 140 0.55 12.56 11.82
CA VAL A 140 -0.58 11.77 12.30
C VAL A 140 -1.72 12.69 12.78
N PRO A 141 -2.99 12.23 12.75
CA PRO A 141 -4.12 13.06 13.14
C PRO A 141 -4.20 13.32 14.65
N GLU A 142 -4.98 14.34 15.02
CA GLU A 142 -5.17 14.79 16.42
C GLU A 142 -5.56 13.68 17.40
N LYS A 143 -6.21 12.61 16.92
CA LYS A 143 -6.57 11.44 17.73
C LYS A 143 -5.36 10.75 18.40
N PHE A 144 -4.14 11.03 17.96
CA PHE A 144 -2.92 10.50 18.54
C PHE A 144 -2.13 11.50 19.40
N GLU A 145 -2.56 12.76 19.50
CA GLU A 145 -1.82 13.84 20.19
C GLU A 145 -1.48 13.50 21.64
N ALA A 146 -2.46 13.02 22.41
CA ALA A 146 -2.23 12.62 23.80
C ALA A 146 -1.13 11.55 23.91
N LYS A 147 -1.05 10.65 22.92
CA LYS A 147 -0.01 9.62 22.89
C LYS A 147 1.34 10.20 22.47
N ILE A 148 1.37 11.12 21.51
CA ILE A 148 2.58 11.84 21.10
C ILE A 148 3.16 12.63 22.28
N SER A 149 2.37 13.45 22.97
CA SER A 149 2.86 14.21 24.14
C SER A 149 3.46 13.29 25.21
N THR A 150 2.83 12.13 25.45
CA THR A 150 3.39 11.14 26.37
C THR A 150 4.75 10.60 25.89
N LEU A 151 4.93 10.38 24.59
CA LEU A 151 6.20 9.93 24.02
C LEU A 151 7.27 11.02 24.11
N GLU A 152 6.91 12.27 23.81
CA GLU A 152 7.80 13.43 23.94
C GLU A 152 8.30 13.63 25.37
N ASP A 153 7.44 13.41 26.37
CA ASP A 153 7.79 13.57 27.78
C ASP A 153 8.62 12.38 28.33
N THR A 154 8.47 11.19 27.75
CA THR A 154 9.02 9.95 28.34
C THR A 154 10.19 9.34 27.57
N GLN A 155 10.39 9.73 26.31
CA GLN A 155 11.38 9.13 25.43
C GLN A 155 12.26 10.19 24.76
N ASP A 156 13.53 9.82 24.55
CA ASP A 156 14.43 10.62 23.71
C ASP A 156 14.12 10.36 22.23
N LEU A 157 13.49 11.35 21.59
CA LEU A 157 13.08 11.30 20.19
C LEU A 157 14.25 11.05 19.23
N SER A 158 15.48 11.41 19.61
CA SER A 158 16.68 11.16 18.78
C SER A 158 17.06 9.69 18.69
N THR A 159 16.60 8.87 19.64
CA THR A 159 16.87 7.43 19.72
C THR A 159 15.65 6.56 19.43
N LEU A 160 14.49 7.20 19.25
CA LEU A 160 13.22 6.51 19.06
C LEU A 160 13.21 5.75 17.73
N SER A 161 12.96 4.44 17.77
CA SER A 161 12.86 3.65 16.55
C SER A 161 11.47 3.75 15.90
N ILE A 162 11.42 3.59 14.58
CA ILE A 162 10.15 3.51 13.82
C ILE A 162 9.25 2.42 14.42
N THR A 163 9.81 1.26 14.78
CA THR A 163 9.06 0.13 15.33
C THR A 163 8.43 0.45 16.70
N GLN A 164 9.17 1.11 17.59
CA GLN A 164 8.66 1.53 18.90
C GLN A 164 7.51 2.54 18.75
N LEU A 165 7.68 3.55 17.88
CA LEU A 165 6.66 4.54 17.59
C LEU A 165 5.38 3.90 17.03
N ILE A 166 5.52 3.02 16.03
CA ILE A 166 4.37 2.40 15.37
C ILE A 166 3.60 1.49 16.32
N ASN A 167 4.27 0.66 17.11
CA ASN A 167 3.62 -0.20 18.11
C ASN A 167 2.83 0.63 19.13
N SER A 168 3.39 1.76 19.53
CA SER A 168 2.81 2.71 20.47
C SER A 168 1.54 3.40 19.92
N LEU A 169 1.56 3.80 18.65
CA LEU A 169 0.42 4.41 17.96
C LEU A 169 -0.67 3.37 17.62
N GLN A 170 -0.30 2.17 17.18
CA GLN A 170 -1.24 1.07 16.91
C GLN A 170 -1.99 0.63 18.17
N ALA A 171 -1.33 0.58 19.32
CA ALA A 171 -1.99 0.29 20.59
C ALA A 171 -3.07 1.34 20.94
N THR A 172 -2.84 2.60 20.58
CA THR A 172 -3.80 3.70 20.76
C THR A 172 -4.97 3.58 19.79
N GLU A 173 -4.69 3.24 18.53
CA GLU A 173 -5.71 2.99 17.50
C GLU A 173 -6.65 1.84 17.90
N LEU A 174 -6.09 0.73 18.38
CA LEU A 174 -6.85 -0.44 18.84
C LEU A 174 -7.79 -0.10 20.01
N ARG A 175 -7.30 0.61 21.03
CA ARG A 175 -8.13 1.03 22.18
C ARG A 175 -9.26 1.96 21.75
N SER A 176 -8.97 2.88 20.82
CA SER A 176 -9.96 3.81 20.29
C SER A 176 -11.05 3.08 19.50
N SER A 177 -10.70 2.01 18.78
CA SER A 177 -11.69 1.18 18.08
C SER A 177 -12.67 0.52 19.05
N ILE A 178 -12.17 -0.07 20.15
CA ILE A 178 -13.02 -0.74 21.15
C ILE A 178 -14.02 0.24 21.80
N ILE A 179 -13.54 1.42 22.20
CA ILE A 179 -14.41 2.44 22.83
C ILE A 179 -15.49 2.95 21.87
N ASN A 180 -15.17 3.07 20.58
CA ASN A 180 -16.15 3.51 19.58
C ASN A 180 -17.19 2.44 19.26
N ASP A 181 -16.81 1.16 19.30
CA ASP A 181 -17.74 0.04 19.17
C ASP A 181 -18.69 -0.03 20.38
N ASP A 182 -18.18 0.13 21.61
CA ASP A 182 -18.98 0.13 22.85
C ASP A 182 -19.94 1.33 22.94
N ASN A 183 -19.49 2.53 22.55
CA ASN A 183 -20.34 3.74 22.51
C ASN A 183 -21.49 3.64 21.50
N SER A 184 -21.34 2.81 20.46
CA SER A 184 -22.41 2.56 19.50
C SER A 184 -23.54 1.72 20.09
N GLU A 185 -23.24 0.88 21.09
CA GLU A 185 -24.21 0.06 21.82
C GLU A 185 -24.90 0.86 22.95
N GLU A 186 -24.17 1.68 23.70
CA GLU A 186 -24.76 2.48 24.80
C GLU A 186 -25.65 3.64 24.31
N ALA A 187 -25.33 4.26 23.17
CA ALA A 187 -26.13 5.34 22.59
C ALA A 187 -27.53 4.88 22.10
N LEU A 188 -27.74 3.57 21.91
CA LEU A 188 -29.05 2.99 21.58
C LEU A 188 -29.98 2.88 22.80
N VAL A 189 -29.43 2.80 24.01
CA VAL A 189 -30.22 2.54 25.24
C VAL A 189 -30.78 3.85 25.84
N VAL A 190 -30.06 4.97 25.70
CA VAL A 190 -30.46 6.26 26.31
C VAL A 190 -31.65 6.93 25.60
N ARG A 191 -31.92 6.59 24.34
CA ARG A 191 -33.04 7.18 23.56
C ARG A 191 -34.42 6.58 23.85
N GLN A 192 -34.53 5.47 24.58
CA GLN A 192 -35.83 4.84 24.87
C GLN A 192 -36.51 5.31 26.17
N GLN A 193 -35.84 6.09 27.04
CA GLN A 193 -36.41 6.44 28.35
C GLN A 193 -36.98 7.86 28.49
N LYS A 194 -36.93 8.71 27.45
CA LYS A 194 -37.58 10.04 27.46
C LYS A 194 -38.82 10.09 26.56
N ALA A 195 -39.84 9.29 26.88
CA ALA A 195 -41.15 9.39 26.21
C ALA A 195 -42.33 8.97 27.09
N LYS A 196 -42.40 9.40 28.36
CA LYS A 196 -43.66 9.41 29.14
C LYS A 196 -43.66 10.58 30.12
N GLY A 197 -44.56 11.55 29.93
CA GLY A 197 -44.77 12.60 30.94
C GLY A 197 -45.44 13.90 30.48
N GLN A 198 -46.73 13.80 30.13
CA GLN A 198 -47.80 14.78 30.36
C GLN A 198 -47.84 16.18 29.70
N THR A 199 -49.09 16.51 29.38
CA THR A 199 -49.68 17.61 28.64
C THR A 199 -50.01 18.83 29.51
N SER A 200 -50.00 20.03 28.90
CA SER A 200 -51.13 21.00 28.79
C SER A 200 -50.68 22.48 28.90
N GLY A 201 -51.30 23.37 28.10
CA GLY A 201 -51.48 24.78 28.49
C GLY A 201 -50.97 25.93 27.60
N VAL A 202 -51.58 26.13 26.41
CA VAL A 202 -52.26 27.41 26.03
C VAL A 202 -51.48 28.76 25.86
N LYS A 203 -51.42 29.20 24.57
CA LYS A 203 -51.73 30.55 23.96
C LYS A 203 -50.70 31.72 23.81
N LYS A 204 -50.73 32.24 22.55
CA LYS A 204 -50.72 33.65 22.04
C LYS A 204 -49.45 34.26 21.37
N THR A 205 -49.40 34.16 20.02
CA THR A 205 -49.41 35.21 18.94
C THR A 205 -48.55 36.53 19.05
N PRO A 206 -48.43 37.40 18.00
CA PRO A 206 -47.36 37.38 16.98
C PRO A 206 -46.73 38.78 16.67
N ARG A 207 -45.88 38.88 15.62
CA ARG A 207 -45.26 40.06 14.92
C ARG A 207 -43.76 40.26 15.24
N LYS A 208 -42.87 40.67 14.33
CA LYS A 208 -42.97 41.52 13.12
C LYS A 208 -41.75 41.31 12.17
N LYS A 209 -41.95 41.59 10.88
CA LYS A 209 -41.02 41.55 9.73
C LYS A 209 -39.85 42.57 9.77
N LYS A 210 -38.72 42.23 9.16
CA LYS A 210 -37.94 42.98 8.11
C LYS A 210 -36.76 42.09 7.64
N LYS A 211 -36.74 41.54 6.41
CA LYS A 211 -36.13 42.05 5.14
C LYS A 211 -34.80 42.80 5.36
N GLY A 212 -33.65 42.44 4.79
CA GLY A 212 -33.23 41.33 3.90
C GLY A 212 -31.81 41.61 3.35
N LYS A 213 -31.12 40.58 2.84
CA LYS A 213 -30.31 40.58 1.59
C LYS A 213 -29.74 39.18 1.36
N GLU A 214 -30.08 38.64 0.19
CA GLU A 214 -29.62 37.35 -0.35
C GLU A 214 -28.20 37.45 -0.90
N GLU A 215 -27.41 36.40 -0.68
CA GLU A 215 -26.38 35.96 -1.61
C GLU A 215 -26.34 34.42 -1.58
N GLN A 216 -26.08 33.84 -2.74
CA GLN A 216 -26.68 32.61 -3.26
C GLN A 216 -26.08 31.32 -2.69
N THR A 217 -26.92 30.39 -2.24
CA THR A 217 -26.54 28.98 -2.04
C THR A 217 -27.63 28.04 -2.55
N GLU A 218 -27.17 26.99 -3.22
CA GLU A 218 -27.89 26.04 -4.05
C GLU A 218 -28.96 25.23 -3.30
N LYS A 219 -30.01 24.85 -4.04
CA LYS A 219 -31.28 24.29 -3.54
C LYS A 219 -31.12 22.96 -2.77
N PRO A 220 -31.76 22.78 -1.59
CA PRO A 220 -31.97 21.46 -1.01
C PRO A 220 -33.14 20.76 -1.73
N THR A 221 -32.88 19.59 -2.30
CA THR A 221 -33.91 18.72 -2.89
C THR A 221 -35.00 18.38 -1.88
N GLU A 222 -36.26 18.65 -2.25
CA GLU A 222 -37.45 18.28 -1.48
C GLU A 222 -37.42 16.80 -1.07
N LYS A 223 -37.49 16.53 0.24
CA LYS A 223 -37.66 15.18 0.77
C LYS A 223 -39.04 14.66 0.33
N LYS A 224 -39.08 13.81 -0.69
CA LYS A 224 -40.30 13.07 -1.07
C LYS A 224 -40.81 12.30 0.15
N VAL A 225 -41.96 12.71 0.68
CA VAL A 225 -42.63 12.02 1.79
C VAL A 225 -43.38 10.84 1.20
N TYR A 226 -42.91 9.62 1.49
CA TYR A 226 -43.58 8.39 1.07
C TYR A 226 -44.61 7.96 2.12
N PRO A 227 -45.67 7.21 1.72
CA PRO A 227 -46.57 6.57 2.68
C PRO A 227 -45.78 5.73 3.70
N PRO A 228 -46.22 5.64 4.96
CA PRO A 228 -45.50 4.89 5.99
C PRO A 228 -45.34 3.43 5.59
N CYS A 229 -44.10 2.94 5.56
CA CYS A 229 -43.82 1.53 5.25
C CYS A 229 -44.59 0.61 6.24
N PRO A 230 -45.36 -0.40 5.77
CA PRO A 230 -46.14 -1.27 6.65
C PRO A 230 -45.29 -2.03 7.68
N ILE A 231 -44.00 -2.24 7.37
CA ILE A 231 -43.10 -3.07 8.16
C ILE A 231 -42.31 -2.24 9.19
N CYS A 232 -41.73 -1.10 8.77
CA CYS A 232 -40.89 -0.29 9.65
C CYS A 232 -41.44 1.10 9.98
N LYS A 233 -42.61 1.46 9.45
CA LYS A 233 -43.35 2.72 9.69
C LYS A 233 -42.60 4.01 9.33
N LYS A 234 -41.45 3.91 8.64
CA LYS A 234 -40.67 5.06 8.14
C LYS A 234 -41.20 5.52 6.77
N THR A 235 -41.11 6.83 6.52
CA THR A 235 -41.62 7.52 5.32
C THR A 235 -40.52 7.88 4.31
N ASN A 236 -39.32 7.32 4.48
CA ASN A 236 -38.11 7.66 3.71
C ASN A 236 -37.85 6.72 2.52
N HIS A 237 -38.73 5.75 2.26
CA HIS A 237 -38.63 4.78 1.16
C HIS A 237 -40.02 4.22 0.85
N THR A 238 -40.23 3.76 -0.38
CA THR A 238 -41.42 2.96 -0.74
C THR A 238 -41.22 1.51 -0.32
N GLU A 239 -42.33 0.76 -0.17
CA GLU A 239 -42.32 -0.65 0.24
C GLU A 239 -41.33 -1.51 -0.58
N ASN A 240 -41.15 -1.20 -1.86
CA ASN A 240 -40.26 -1.92 -2.77
C ASN A 240 -38.75 -1.78 -2.47
N TYR A 241 -38.34 -0.79 -1.68
CA TYR A 241 -36.93 -0.56 -1.33
C TYR A 241 -36.58 -0.95 0.11
N TYR A 242 -37.51 -1.57 0.85
CA TYR A 242 -37.21 -2.09 2.19
C TYR A 242 -36.38 -3.37 2.09
N TRP A 243 -35.15 -3.31 2.61
CA TRP A 243 -34.13 -4.37 2.47
C TRP A 243 -34.45 -5.62 3.30
N TYR A 244 -35.28 -5.51 4.35
CA TYR A 244 -35.59 -6.60 5.26
C TYR A 244 -36.97 -7.20 4.99
N ARG A 245 -37.03 -8.44 4.48
CA ARG A 245 -38.27 -9.16 4.15
C ARG A 245 -38.31 -10.49 4.89
N PRO A 246 -38.90 -10.56 6.11
CA PRO A 246 -38.80 -11.71 7.02
C PRO A 246 -39.21 -13.05 6.39
N ASN A 247 -40.22 -13.02 5.51
CA ASN A 247 -40.82 -14.22 4.93
C ASN A 247 -40.31 -14.53 3.50
N VAL A 248 -39.30 -13.79 3.01
CA VAL A 248 -38.77 -13.98 1.65
C VAL A 248 -37.44 -14.72 1.72
N HIS A 249 -37.35 -15.82 0.96
CA HIS A 249 -36.10 -16.55 0.74
C HIS A 249 -35.29 -15.89 -0.38
N CYS A 250 -34.06 -15.49 -0.08
CA CYS A 250 -33.13 -15.00 -1.09
C CYS A 250 -32.72 -16.15 -2.03
N ARG A 251 -32.94 -16.00 -3.34
CA ARG A 251 -32.58 -17.03 -4.33
C ARG A 251 -31.08 -17.29 -4.42
N SER A 252 -30.24 -16.28 -4.15
CA SER A 252 -28.78 -16.41 -4.28
C SER A 252 -28.12 -17.06 -3.06
N CYS A 253 -28.56 -16.77 -1.83
CA CYS A 253 -27.94 -17.30 -0.61
C CYS A 253 -28.84 -18.25 0.20
N LYS A 254 -30.08 -18.48 -0.25
CA LYS A 254 -31.11 -19.33 0.37
C LYS A 254 -31.48 -18.97 1.81
N ARG A 255 -31.02 -17.82 2.33
CA ARG A 255 -31.38 -17.32 3.67
C ARG A 255 -32.64 -16.45 3.62
N LEU A 256 -33.42 -16.51 4.69
CA LEU A 256 -34.60 -15.66 4.90
C LEU A 256 -34.20 -14.21 5.21
N GLY A 257 -35.12 -13.27 5.01
CA GLY A 257 -34.97 -11.91 5.52
C GLY A 257 -34.55 -10.86 4.49
N HIS A 258 -34.24 -11.21 3.25
CA HIS A 258 -33.86 -10.24 2.21
C HIS A 258 -34.09 -10.75 0.79
N VAL A 259 -34.15 -9.83 -0.18
CA VAL A 259 -34.24 -10.15 -1.61
C VAL A 259 -32.87 -10.20 -2.26
N GLU A 260 -32.74 -10.94 -3.36
CA GLU A 260 -31.49 -11.14 -4.11
C GLU A 260 -30.77 -9.83 -4.47
N LYS A 261 -31.52 -8.76 -4.79
CA LYS A 261 -30.96 -7.46 -5.16
C LYS A 261 -30.13 -6.79 -4.06
N VAL A 262 -30.33 -7.15 -2.79
CA VAL A 262 -29.60 -6.59 -1.63
C VAL A 262 -28.77 -7.66 -0.90
N CYS A 263 -28.54 -8.82 -1.55
CA CYS A 263 -27.80 -9.93 -0.99
C CYS A 263 -26.28 -9.68 -0.98
N LYS A 264 -25.70 -9.42 0.20
CA LYS A 264 -24.26 -9.23 0.38
C LYS A 264 -23.42 -10.44 -0.05
N ASN A 265 -23.98 -11.65 0.02
CA ASN A 265 -23.29 -12.89 -0.38
C ASN A 265 -23.12 -13.03 -1.91
N LYS A 266 -23.81 -12.22 -2.73
CA LYS A 266 -23.64 -12.23 -4.18
C LYS A 266 -22.27 -11.67 -4.60
N SER A 267 -21.85 -10.56 -3.98
CA SER A 267 -20.53 -9.93 -4.21
C SER A 267 -19.37 -10.85 -3.85
N ILE A 268 -19.54 -11.70 -2.82
CA ILE A 268 -18.49 -12.62 -2.37
C ILE A 268 -18.32 -13.77 -3.37
N ARG A 269 -19.42 -14.32 -3.91
CA ARG A 269 -19.33 -15.38 -4.94
C ARG A 269 -18.73 -14.90 -6.25
N GLU A 270 -19.02 -13.67 -6.68
CA GLU A 270 -18.41 -13.07 -7.86
C GLU A 270 -16.91 -12.84 -7.67
N GLN A 271 -16.46 -12.44 -6.47
CA GLN A 271 -15.05 -12.30 -6.13
C GLN A 271 -14.32 -13.65 -6.02
N VAL A 272 -14.96 -14.67 -5.45
CA VAL A 272 -14.41 -16.03 -5.35
C VAL A 272 -14.29 -16.66 -6.74
N ALA A 273 -15.26 -16.49 -7.63
CA ALA A 273 -15.17 -16.99 -9.01
C ALA A 273 -14.03 -16.33 -9.80
N VAL A 274 -13.77 -15.03 -9.57
CA VAL A 274 -12.61 -14.32 -10.16
C VAL A 274 -11.29 -14.80 -9.55
N ALA A 275 -11.25 -15.09 -8.25
CA ALA A 275 -10.06 -15.64 -7.60
C ALA A 275 -9.75 -17.07 -8.08
N GLU A 276 -10.76 -17.93 -8.20
CA GLU A 276 -10.62 -19.30 -8.70
C GLU A 276 -10.16 -19.33 -10.17
N ALA A 277 -10.68 -18.44 -11.02
CA ALA A 277 -10.20 -18.29 -12.40
C ALA A 277 -8.74 -17.82 -12.48
N ASN A 278 -8.28 -17.01 -11.53
CA ASN A 278 -6.89 -16.56 -11.45
C ASN A 278 -5.94 -17.65 -10.92
N GLU A 279 -6.40 -18.50 -10.01
CA GLU A 279 -5.65 -19.63 -9.46
C GLU A 279 -5.41 -20.72 -10.53
N GLN A 280 -6.42 -20.99 -11.36
CA GLN A 280 -6.31 -21.92 -12.49
C GLN A 280 -5.28 -21.45 -13.53
N ASN A 281 -5.25 -20.14 -13.83
CA ASN A 281 -4.28 -19.55 -14.73
C ASN A 281 -2.83 -19.61 -14.18
N LYS A 282 -2.67 -19.56 -12.84
CA LYS A 282 -1.37 -19.79 -12.17
C LYS A 282 -0.94 -21.25 -12.19
N GLN A 283 -1.86 -22.19 -12.02
CA GLN A 283 -1.55 -23.62 -12.11
C GLN A 283 -1.15 -24.04 -13.53
N GLU A 284 -1.77 -23.48 -14.57
CA GLU A 284 -1.36 -23.70 -15.97
C GLU A 284 0.05 -23.15 -16.24
N GLY A 285 0.39 -21.99 -15.69
CA GLY A 285 1.76 -21.44 -15.75
C GLY A 285 2.80 -22.28 -14.99
N MET A 286 2.44 -22.88 -13.85
CA MET A 286 3.34 -23.74 -13.07
C MET A 286 3.52 -25.12 -13.71
N PHE A 287 2.51 -25.65 -14.40
CA PHE A 287 2.59 -26.91 -15.13
C PHE A 287 3.54 -26.82 -16.35
N MET A 288 3.54 -25.68 -17.05
CA MET A 288 4.48 -25.41 -18.16
C MET A 288 5.95 -25.38 -17.72
N VAL A 289 6.26 -24.88 -16.52
CA VAL A 289 7.64 -24.85 -15.98
C VAL A 289 8.14 -26.26 -15.63
N THR A 290 7.25 -27.15 -15.21
CA THR A 290 7.62 -28.52 -14.78
C THR A 290 7.86 -29.45 -15.98
N CYS A 291 7.15 -29.24 -17.10
CA CYS A 291 7.34 -30.01 -18.32
C CYS A 291 8.70 -29.74 -18.99
N PHE A 292 9.22 -28.50 -18.91
CA PHE A 292 10.53 -28.14 -19.48
C PHE A 292 11.73 -28.74 -18.73
N THR A 293 11.59 -29.00 -17.42
CA THR A 293 12.65 -29.65 -16.63
C THR A 293 12.72 -31.16 -16.83
N ALA A 294 11.63 -31.79 -17.31
CA ALA A 294 11.58 -33.22 -17.54
C ALA A 294 12.17 -33.63 -18.90
N THR A 295 12.03 -32.80 -19.94
CA THR A 295 12.59 -33.06 -21.27
C THR A 295 14.10 -32.85 -21.36
N SER A 296 14.71 -32.07 -20.45
CA SER A 296 16.17 -31.90 -20.38
C SER A 296 16.89 -33.00 -19.58
N SER A 297 16.16 -34.00 -19.08
CA SER A 297 16.70 -35.08 -18.24
C SER A 297 16.65 -36.46 -18.91
N SER A 298 16.33 -36.53 -20.21
CA SER A 298 16.16 -37.79 -20.96
C SER A 298 16.97 -37.85 -22.26
N GLU A 299 18.09 -37.14 -22.34
CA GLU A 299 19.07 -37.30 -23.41
C GLU A 299 20.46 -37.49 -22.78
N ASP A 300 20.71 -38.70 -22.27
CA ASP A 300 22.03 -39.30 -22.06
C ASP A 300 21.91 -40.83 -22.23
#